data_AF-A0AAW0U799-F1
#
_entry.id   AF-A0AAW0U799-F1
#
_cell.length_a   1.000
_cell.length_b   1.000
_cell.length_c   1.000
_cell.angle_alpha   90.00
_cell.angle_beta   90.00
_cell.angle_gamma   90.00
#
_symmetry.space_group_name_H-M   'P 1'
#
loop_
_entity.id
_entity.type
_entity.pdbx_description
1 polymer ?
#
loop_
_entity_poly.entity_id
_entity_poly.type
_entity_poly.pdbx_seq_one_letter_code
_entity_poly.pdbx_strand_id
1 'polypeptide(L)'
;MHFKHKQRASFGSQQAGHGRALLQKKAVVRQHLRLKNKTQAREKKKLKYMQSSCEGGHTEEQQNNLADTTQEDSPFSSSSRKNRPNNLQRAKAEYRRKIEEKVLRKEEALNRRKEAEEAKKRYKEKRLYRFKKLNQKTRKGQPLMRGKIELILETLQQAPDS
;
A
#
# COMPACT_ATOMS: atom_id res chain seq x y z
N MET A 1 -37.24 34.10 -25.79
CA MET A 1 -36.78 32.86 -26.46
C MET A 1 -36.08 31.97 -25.44
N HIS A 2 -36.80 31.01 -24.83
CA HIS A 2 -36.22 30.11 -23.82
C HIS A 2 -35.80 28.78 -24.47
N PHE A 3 -34.48 28.54 -24.59
CA PHE A 3 -33.94 27.26 -25.03
C PHE A 3 -34.08 26.21 -23.92
N LYS A 4 -35.04 25.29 -24.05
CA LYS A 4 -35.13 24.11 -23.19
C LYS A 4 -33.95 23.19 -23.50
N HIS A 5 -32.99 23.09 -22.58
CA HIS A 5 -31.90 22.12 -22.67
C HIS A 5 -32.49 20.71 -22.44
N LYS A 6 -32.72 19.99 -23.55
CA LYS A 6 -33.28 18.64 -23.55
C LYS A 6 -32.18 17.68 -23.05
N GLN A 7 -32.23 17.29 -21.78
CA GLN A 7 -31.40 16.20 -21.27
C GLN A 7 -31.73 14.94 -22.07
N ARG A 8 -30.78 14.50 -22.91
CA ARG A 8 -30.90 13.25 -23.67
C ARG A 8 -30.82 12.11 -22.66
N ALA A 9 -31.96 11.54 -22.31
CA ALA A 9 -32.03 10.30 -21.56
C ALA A 9 -31.30 9.21 -22.37
N SER A 10 -30.07 8.87 -21.97
CA SER A 10 -29.35 7.75 -22.57
C SER A 10 -29.83 6.45 -21.94
N PHE A 11 -31.09 6.10 -22.17
CA PHE A 11 -31.50 4.70 -22.02
C PHE A 11 -30.78 3.93 -23.13
N GLY A 12 -29.84 3.08 -22.73
CA GLY A 12 -29.13 2.21 -23.66
C GLY A 12 -30.16 1.39 -24.44
N SER A 13 -30.05 1.41 -25.77
CA SER A 13 -30.94 0.67 -26.65
C SER A 13 -30.90 -0.81 -26.33
N GLN A 14 -32.06 -1.41 -26.07
CA GLN A 14 -32.21 -2.84 -25.79
C GLN A 14 -31.86 -3.74 -27.01
N GLN A 15 -31.62 -3.15 -28.19
CA GLN A 15 -31.37 -3.89 -29.44
C GLN A 15 -29.90 -4.21 -29.74
N ALA A 16 -28.93 -3.58 -29.07
CA ALA A 16 -27.53 -3.92 -29.24
C ALA A 16 -26.96 -4.29 -27.88
N GLY A 17 -26.64 -5.57 -27.67
CA GLY A 17 -26.33 -6.18 -26.37
C GLY A 17 -25.12 -5.63 -25.60
N HIS A 18 -24.65 -4.41 -25.85
CA HIS A 18 -23.56 -3.75 -25.15
C HIS A 18 -23.95 -2.32 -24.73
N GLY A 19 -24.82 -2.20 -23.73
CA GLY A 19 -25.11 -0.92 -23.08
C GLY A 19 -23.85 -0.27 -22.48
N ARG A 20 -23.90 1.05 -22.23
CA ARG A 20 -22.80 1.85 -21.66
C ARG A 20 -22.18 1.22 -20.42
N ALA A 21 -22.99 0.64 -19.54
CA ALA A 21 -22.54 -0.07 -18.34
C ALA A 21 -21.65 -1.28 -18.67
N LEU A 22 -21.98 -2.05 -19.71
CA LEU A 22 -21.17 -3.20 -20.13
C LEU A 22 -19.84 -2.74 -20.75
N LEU A 23 -19.85 -1.66 -21.52
CA LEU A 23 -18.62 -1.08 -22.08
C LEU A 23 -17.68 -0.57 -20.97
N GLN A 24 -18.23 0.09 -19.95
CA GLN A 24 -17.47 0.50 -18.76
C GLN A 24 -16.93 -0.71 -18.00
N LYS A 25 -17.75 -1.74 -17.76
CA LYS A 25 -17.31 -2.99 -17.12
C LYS A 25 -16.18 -3.66 -17.89
N LYS A 26 -16.30 -3.79 -19.22
CA LYS A 26 -15.26 -4.33 -20.10
C LYS A 26 -13.98 -3.47 -20.05
N ALA A 27 -14.09 -2.15 -20.00
CA ALA A 27 -12.94 -1.26 -19.89
C ALA A 27 -12.17 -1.46 -18.58
N VAL A 28 -12.88 -1.55 -17.44
CA VAL A 28 -12.28 -1.84 -16.13
C VAL A 28 -11.57 -3.20 -16.13
N VAL A 29 -12.21 -4.23 -16.68
CA VAL A 29 -11.61 -5.58 -16.79
C VAL A 29 -10.33 -5.55 -17.65
N ARG A 30 -10.35 -4.86 -18.80
CA ARG A 30 -9.15 -4.70 -19.64
C ARG A 30 -8.04 -3.97 -18.92
N GLN A 31 -8.35 -2.91 -18.17
CA GLN A 31 -7.37 -2.16 -17.40
C GLN A 31 -6.75 -3.03 -16.31
N HIS A 32 -7.55 -3.79 -15.57
CA HIS A 32 -7.08 -4.73 -14.56
C HIS A 32 -6.15 -5.79 -15.17
N LEU A 33 -6.55 -6.42 -16.28
CA LEU A 33 -5.74 -7.43 -16.96
C LEU A 33 -4.41 -6.84 -17.48
N ARG A 34 -4.43 -5.61 -18.02
CA ARG A 34 -3.21 -4.89 -18.44
C ARG A 34 -2.24 -4.68 -17.27
N LEU A 35 -2.75 -4.29 -16.11
CA LEU A 35 -1.92 -4.09 -14.91
C LEU A 35 -1.36 -5.43 -14.41
N LYS A 36 -2.18 -6.50 -14.36
CA LYS A 36 -1.75 -7.85 -13.98
C LYS A 36 -0.64 -8.38 -14.90
N ASN A 37 -0.79 -8.20 -16.21
CA ASN A 37 0.23 -8.63 -17.16
C ASN A 37 1.52 -7.80 -17.03
N LYS A 38 1.40 -6.49 -16.74
CA LYS A 38 2.56 -5.61 -16.49
C LYS A 38 3.32 -5.98 -15.23
N THR A 39 2.63 -6.37 -14.15
CA THR A 39 3.30 -6.85 -12.92
C THR A 39 3.98 -8.19 -13.17
N GLN A 40 3.31 -9.15 -13.80
CA GLN A 40 3.90 -10.44 -14.15
C GLN A 40 5.14 -10.30 -15.04
N ALA A 41 5.12 -9.41 -16.04
CA ALA A 41 6.28 -9.14 -16.88
C ALA A 41 7.48 -8.57 -16.10
N ARG A 42 7.24 -7.73 -15.08
CA ARG A 42 8.29 -7.20 -14.20
C ARG A 42 8.88 -8.31 -13.32
N GLU A 43 8.03 -9.16 -12.73
CA GLU A 43 8.49 -10.30 -11.94
C GLU A 43 9.32 -11.27 -12.79
N LYS A 44 8.87 -11.60 -14.01
CA LYS A 44 9.65 -12.43 -14.94
C LYS A 44 11.00 -11.81 -15.29
N LYS A 45 11.07 -10.51 -15.56
CA LYS A 45 12.34 -9.80 -15.80
C LYS A 45 13.27 -9.86 -14.59
N LYS A 46 12.74 -9.66 -13.39
CA LYS A 46 13.49 -9.77 -12.13
C LYS A 46 14.02 -11.19 -11.92
N LEU A 47 13.19 -12.21 -12.19
CA LEU A 47 13.59 -13.61 -12.08
C LEU A 47 14.69 -13.95 -13.10
N LYS A 48 14.56 -13.48 -14.34
CA LYS A 48 15.59 -13.64 -15.38
C LYS A 48 16.92 -13.01 -14.96
N TYR A 49 16.88 -11.78 -14.42
CA TYR A 49 18.08 -11.11 -13.92
C TYR A 49 18.74 -11.91 -12.78
N MET A 50 17.92 -12.40 -11.83
CA MET A 50 18.38 -13.23 -10.73
C MET A 50 19.02 -14.53 -11.24
N GLN A 51 18.37 -15.24 -12.17
CA GLN A 51 18.90 -16.46 -12.80
C GLN A 51 20.22 -16.21 -13.55
N SER A 52 20.30 -15.14 -14.35
CA SER A 52 21.54 -14.77 -15.03
C SER A 52 22.69 -14.41 -14.08
N SER A 53 22.38 -13.95 -12.86
CA SER A 53 23.39 -13.69 -11.84
C SER A 53 23.87 -14.96 -11.12
N CYS A 54 23.13 -16.07 -11.15
CA CYS A 54 23.60 -17.36 -10.60
C CYS A 54 24.21 -18.31 -11.65
N GLU A 55 23.91 -18.16 -12.95
CA GLU A 55 24.49 -19.00 -14.01
C GLU A 55 25.87 -18.51 -14.49
N GLY A 56 26.28 -17.28 -14.19
CA GLY A 56 27.59 -16.71 -14.57
C GLY A 56 28.79 -17.12 -13.68
N GLY A 57 28.71 -18.28 -13.01
CA GLY A 57 29.62 -18.65 -11.92
C GLY A 57 30.53 -19.88 -12.15
N HIS A 58 30.79 -20.30 -13.41
CA HIS A 58 31.73 -21.39 -13.69
C HIS A 58 32.58 -21.13 -14.93
N THR A 59 33.68 -20.40 -14.74
CA THR A 59 35.02 -20.63 -15.31
C THR A 59 35.91 -19.54 -14.73
N GLU A 60 36.62 -19.87 -13.66
CA GLU A 60 37.94 -19.34 -13.27
C GLU A 60 38.30 -19.92 -11.89
N GLU A 61 38.56 -21.23 -11.88
CA GLU A 61 39.45 -21.83 -10.89
C GLU A 61 40.88 -21.42 -11.26
N GLN A 62 41.43 -20.42 -10.56
CA GLN A 62 42.87 -20.32 -10.34
C GLN A 62 43.17 -19.37 -9.18
N GLN A 63 43.52 -20.00 -8.06
CA GLN A 63 44.55 -19.57 -7.10
C GLN A 63 44.33 -18.24 -6.36
N ASN A 64 44.02 -18.34 -5.07
CA ASN A 64 44.93 -17.90 -3.99
C ASN A 64 44.22 -17.99 -2.62
N ASN A 65 44.35 -19.17 -2.00
CA ASN A 65 44.37 -19.26 -0.54
C ASN A 65 45.74 -18.73 -0.10
N LEU A 66 45.80 -17.55 0.52
CA LEU A 66 46.97 -17.16 1.28
C LEU A 66 46.57 -17.12 2.75
N ALA A 67 47.15 -18.09 3.46
CA ALA A 67 46.94 -18.36 4.86
C ALA A 67 47.25 -17.12 5.71
N ASP A 68 46.37 -16.93 6.69
CA ASP A 68 46.56 -16.13 7.88
C ASP A 68 47.84 -16.59 8.59
N THR A 69 48.94 -15.87 8.39
CA THR A 69 50.16 -16.01 9.18
C THR A 69 50.14 -14.89 10.21
N THR A 70 49.67 -15.25 11.39
CA THR A 70 49.91 -14.52 12.63
C THR A 70 51.42 -14.54 12.89
N GLN A 71 52.08 -13.38 12.84
CA GLN A 71 53.37 -13.20 13.50
C GLN A 71 53.56 -11.75 13.97
N GLU A 72 53.82 -11.69 15.28
CA GLU A 72 54.71 -10.80 16.02
C GLU A 72 54.32 -9.34 16.29
N ASP A 73 54.15 -9.11 17.60
CA ASP A 73 54.23 -7.85 18.30
C ASP A 73 55.53 -7.09 17.98
N SER A 74 55.40 -5.83 17.57
CA SER A 74 56.47 -4.84 17.67
C SER A 74 55.87 -3.51 18.16
N PRO A 75 56.20 -3.06 19.38
CA PRO A 75 55.78 -1.77 19.86
C PRO A 75 56.76 -0.71 19.36
N PHE A 76 56.23 0.35 18.75
CA PHE A 76 56.84 1.67 18.49
C PHE A 76 57.04 2.01 17.00
N SER A 77 56.09 2.77 16.43
CA SER A 77 56.38 4.04 15.73
C SER A 77 55.12 4.60 15.05
N SER A 78 54.64 5.72 15.60
CA SER A 78 54.08 6.90 14.94
C SER A 78 52.90 6.83 13.94
N SER A 79 51.99 7.79 14.14
CA SER A 79 51.00 8.34 13.21
C SER A 79 49.59 7.72 13.24
N SER A 80 48.72 8.43 13.97
CA SER A 80 47.28 8.29 14.18
C SER A 80 46.38 8.39 12.92
N ARG A 81 46.77 7.76 11.80
CA ARG A 81 46.06 7.89 10.50
C ARG A 81 45.38 6.62 10.00
N LYS A 82 44.95 5.73 10.88
CA LYS A 82 44.24 4.50 10.47
C LYS A 82 42.94 4.38 11.25
N ASN A 83 41.84 4.81 10.63
CA ASN A 83 40.44 4.43 10.93
C ASN A 83 39.41 5.07 9.97
N ARG A 84 39.85 5.64 8.83
CA ARG A 84 38.91 6.17 7.83
C ARG A 84 38.47 5.03 6.89
N PRO A 85 37.17 4.73 6.80
CA PRO A 85 36.70 3.68 5.89
C PRO A 85 37.01 4.06 4.44
N ASN A 86 37.46 3.08 3.67
CA ASN A 86 37.73 3.21 2.24
C ASN A 86 36.44 3.62 1.50
N ASN A 87 36.55 4.32 0.36
CA ASN A 87 35.40 4.78 -0.44
C ASN A 87 34.43 3.62 -0.78
N LEU A 88 34.95 2.43 -1.09
CA LEU A 88 34.13 1.24 -1.32
C LEU A 88 33.35 0.80 -0.06
N GLN A 89 33.96 0.88 1.12
CA GLN A 89 33.29 0.55 2.38
C GLN A 89 32.18 1.57 2.69
N ARG A 90 32.42 2.86 2.42
CA ARG A 90 31.39 3.91 2.54
C ARG A 90 30.24 3.67 1.58
N ALA A 91 30.52 3.37 0.31
CA ALA A 91 29.49 3.07 -0.69
C ALA A 91 28.65 1.84 -0.30
N LYS A 92 29.28 0.77 0.21
CA LYS A 92 28.57 -0.41 0.73
C LYS A 92 27.68 -0.07 1.94
N ALA A 93 28.17 0.75 2.87
CA ALA A 93 27.40 1.17 4.03
C ALA A 93 26.18 2.04 3.62
N GLU A 94 26.36 3.00 2.73
CA GLU A 94 25.25 3.81 2.21
C GLU A 94 24.22 2.98 1.46
N TYR A 95 24.65 1.99 0.68
CA TYR A 95 23.74 1.09 -0.02
C TYR A 95 22.86 0.30 0.95
N ARG A 96 23.45 -0.26 2.01
CA ARG A 96 22.70 -0.97 3.07
C ARG A 96 21.71 -0.04 3.76
N ARG A 97 22.15 1.16 4.15
CA ARG A 97 21.28 2.19 4.75
C ARG A 97 20.09 2.53 3.86
N LYS A 98 20.31 2.69 2.55
CA LYS A 98 19.24 2.97 1.57
C LYS A 98 18.27 1.79 1.41
N ILE A 99 18.72 0.55 1.61
CA ILE A 99 17.82 -0.62 1.61
C ILE A 99 16.97 -0.62 2.87
N GLU A 100 17.60 -0.47 4.04
CA GLU A 100 16.91 -0.44 5.34
C GLU A 100 15.86 0.67 5.39
N GLU A 101 16.21 1.87 4.95
CA GLU A 101 15.28 3.00 4.86
C GLU A 101 14.08 2.69 3.94
N LYS A 102 14.30 1.98 2.82
CA LYS A 102 13.21 1.55 1.94
C LYS A 102 12.31 0.50 2.59
N VAL A 103 12.85 -0.38 3.43
CA VAL A 103 12.07 -1.37 4.18
C VAL A 103 11.23 -0.67 5.24
N LEU A 104 11.85 0.17 6.07
CA LEU A 104 11.16 0.94 7.11
C LEU A 104 10.04 1.81 6.53
N ARG A 105 10.30 2.54 5.43
CA ARG A 105 9.26 3.33 4.75
C ARG A 105 8.09 2.50 4.25
N LYS A 106 8.33 1.27 3.79
CA LYS A 106 7.25 0.37 3.35
C LYS A 106 6.43 -0.13 4.52
N GLU A 107 7.08 -0.51 5.61
CA GLU A 107 6.43 -0.98 6.84
C GLU A 107 5.56 0.12 7.46
N GLU A 108 6.11 1.33 7.61
CA GLU A 108 5.34 2.48 8.10
C GLU A 108 4.15 2.80 7.19
N ALA A 109 4.35 2.80 5.87
CA ALA A 109 3.26 3.07 4.93
C ALA A 109 2.16 2.00 5.00
N LEU A 110 2.53 0.74 5.25
CA LEU A 110 1.59 -0.36 5.43
C LEU A 110 0.82 -0.20 6.75
N ASN A 111 1.49 0.15 7.85
CA ASN A 111 0.85 0.40 9.15
C ASN A 111 -0.13 1.57 9.08
N ARG A 112 0.27 2.71 8.51
CA ARG A 112 -0.62 3.86 8.30
C ARG A 112 -1.85 3.51 7.45
N ARG A 113 -1.68 2.64 6.44
CA ARG A 113 -2.81 2.16 5.62
C ARG A 113 -3.76 1.27 6.42
N LYS A 114 -3.24 0.38 7.26
CA LYS A 114 -4.06 -0.47 8.15
C LYS A 114 -4.86 0.39 9.12
N GLU A 115 -4.21 1.32 9.81
CA GLU A 115 -4.87 2.24 10.75
C GLU A 115 -5.98 3.05 10.06
N ALA A 116 -5.70 3.59 8.87
CA ALA A 116 -6.70 4.33 8.09
C ALA A 116 -7.87 3.45 7.63
N GLU A 117 -7.62 2.19 7.28
CA GLU A 117 -8.66 1.23 6.92
C GLU A 117 -9.52 0.85 8.13
N GLU A 118 -8.91 0.59 9.27
CA GLU A 118 -9.59 0.30 10.53
C GLU A 118 -10.46 1.48 10.98
N ALA A 119 -9.93 2.71 10.93
CA ALA A 119 -10.71 3.92 11.22
C ALA A 119 -11.92 4.05 10.29
N LYS A 120 -11.76 3.77 8.98
CA LYS A 120 -12.87 3.76 8.02
C LYS A 120 -13.90 2.67 8.32
N LYS A 121 -13.47 1.47 8.72
CA LYS A 121 -14.37 0.37 9.12
C LYS A 121 -15.20 0.77 10.34
N ARG A 122 -14.54 1.22 11.41
CA ARG A 122 -15.21 1.70 12.63
C ARG A 122 -16.20 2.83 12.34
N TYR A 123 -15.82 3.79 11.49
CA TYR A 123 -16.74 4.87 11.08
C TYR A 123 -17.98 4.32 10.34
N LYS A 124 -17.79 3.42 9.37
CA LYS A 124 -18.89 2.81 8.61
C LYS A 124 -19.83 2.01 9.52
N GLU A 125 -19.28 1.25 10.46
CA GLU A 125 -20.04 0.48 11.45
C GLU A 125 -20.88 1.40 12.34
N LYS A 126 -20.27 2.43 12.94
CA LYS A 126 -20.97 3.45 13.74
C LYS A 126 -22.07 4.12 12.94
N ARG A 127 -21.78 4.51 11.69
CA ARG A 127 -22.77 5.13 10.79
C ARG A 127 -23.95 4.21 10.50
N LEU A 128 -23.68 2.94 10.19
CA LEU A 128 -24.72 1.95 9.90
C LEU A 128 -25.59 1.68 11.14
N TYR A 129 -24.97 1.55 12.31
CA TYR A 129 -25.67 1.39 13.58
C TYR A 129 -26.62 2.57 13.86
N ARG A 130 -26.11 3.81 13.76
CA ARG A 130 -26.92 5.03 13.93
C ARG A 130 -28.05 5.10 12.90
N PHE A 131 -27.77 4.82 11.64
CA PHE A 131 -28.78 4.79 10.58
C PHE A 131 -29.90 3.78 10.87
N LYS A 132 -29.55 2.57 11.32
CA LYS A 132 -30.54 1.55 11.70
C LYS A 132 -31.43 2.04 12.85
N LYS A 133 -30.85 2.60 13.91
CA LYS A 133 -31.60 3.13 15.06
C LYS A 133 -32.52 4.30 14.68
N LEU A 134 -32.05 5.23 13.85
CA LEU A 134 -32.82 6.41 13.44
C LEU A 134 -33.98 6.07 12.48
N ASN A 135 -33.81 5.07 11.62
CA ASN A 135 -34.80 4.69 10.61
C ASN A 135 -35.77 3.60 11.06
N GLN A 136 -35.64 3.09 12.28
CA GLN A 136 -36.63 2.17 12.83
C GLN A 136 -38.01 2.85 12.92
N LYS A 137 -39.03 2.10 12.50
CA LYS A 137 -40.43 2.53 12.50
C LYS A 137 -41.29 1.48 13.19
N THR A 138 -42.41 1.92 13.76
CA THR A 138 -43.44 1.03 14.31
C THR A 138 -44.23 0.36 13.18
N ARG A 139 -45.06 -0.64 13.51
CA ARG A 139 -45.98 -1.28 12.54
C ARG A 139 -46.87 -0.27 11.81
N LYS A 140 -47.20 0.86 12.44
CA LYS A 140 -48.01 1.94 11.86
C LYS A 140 -47.17 2.99 11.10
N GLY A 141 -45.88 2.75 10.87
CA GLY A 141 -45.00 3.62 10.08
C GLY A 141 -44.44 4.84 10.81
N GLN A 142 -44.85 5.09 12.06
CA GLN A 142 -44.30 6.16 12.89
C GLN A 142 -42.85 5.84 13.29
N PRO A 143 -41.98 6.85 13.46
CA PRO A 143 -40.62 6.61 13.93
C PRO A 143 -40.61 6.00 15.33
N LEU A 144 -39.79 4.96 15.53
CA LEU A 144 -39.61 4.34 16.84
C LEU A 144 -38.70 5.22 17.71
N MET A 145 -39.26 5.86 18.74
CA MET A 145 -38.55 6.89 19.51
C MET A 145 -37.44 6.34 20.41
N ARG A 146 -37.56 5.10 20.93
CA ARG A 146 -36.59 4.51 21.87
C ARG A 146 -35.14 4.63 21.41
N GLY A 147 -34.84 4.18 20.19
CA GLY A 147 -33.47 4.22 19.65
C GLY A 147 -32.96 5.63 19.35
N LYS A 148 -33.87 6.58 19.10
CA LYS A 148 -33.51 7.99 18.91
C LYS A 148 -33.14 8.66 20.23
N ILE A 149 -33.91 8.38 21.29
CA ILE A 149 -33.66 8.89 22.63
C ILE A 149 -32.31 8.37 23.14
N GLU A 150 -32.00 7.09 22.95
CA GLU A 150 -30.68 6.51 23.30
C GLU A 150 -29.53 7.31 22.66
N LEU A 151 -29.65 7.68 21.37
CA LEU A 151 -28.62 8.47 20.68
C LEU A 151 -28.52 9.91 21.20
N ILE A 152 -29.66 10.53 21.55
CA ILE A 152 -29.67 11.89 22.11
C ILE A 152 -28.99 11.89 23.47
N LEU A 153 -29.27 10.90 24.32
CA LEU A 153 -28.61 10.75 25.62
C LEU A 153 -27.10 10.54 25.47
N GLU A 154 -26.67 9.69 24.52
CA GLU A 154 -25.25 9.52 24.19
C GLU A 154 -24.59 10.86 23.83
N THR A 155 -25.27 11.70 23.02
CA THR A 155 -24.73 13.01 22.64
C THR A 155 -24.69 14.01 23.78
N LEU A 156 -25.68 13.99 24.68
CA LEU A 156 -25.72 14.89 25.84
C LEU A 156 -24.62 14.53 26.84
N GLN A 157 -24.37 13.24 27.09
CA GLN A 157 -23.28 12.78 27.96
C GLN A 157 -21.89 13.05 27.36
N GLN A 158 -21.76 13.06 26.04
CA GLN A 158 -20.50 13.36 25.35
C GLN A 158 -20.25 14.86 25.20
N ALA A 159 -21.30 15.68 25.32
CA ALA A 159 -21.13 17.12 25.38
C ALA A 159 -20.48 17.46 26.74
N PRO A 160 -19.33 18.17 26.76
CA PRO A 160 -18.85 18.73 28.01
C PRO A 160 -19.88 19.74 28.51
N ASP A 161 -20.23 19.68 29.79
CA ASP A 161 -21.11 20.63 30.44
C ASP A 161 -20.52 22.05 30.26
N SER A 162 -21.09 22.79 29.33
CA SER A 162 -20.75 24.19 29.03
C SER A 162 -21.67 25.13 29.79
#